data_AF-A0A1K2IS58-F1
#
_entry.id   AF-A0A1K2IS58-F1
#
_cell.length_a   1.000
_cell.length_b   1.000
_cell.length_c   1.000
_cell.angle_alpha   90.00
_cell.angle_beta   90.00
_cell.angle_gamma   90.00
#
_symmetry.space_group_name_H-M   'P 1'
#
loop_
_entity.id
_entity.type
_entity.pdbx_description
1 polymer ?
#
loop_
_entity_poly.entity_id
_entity_poly.type
_entity_poly.pdbx_seq_one_letter_code
_entity_poly.pdbx_strand_id
1 'polypeptide(L)'
;MLDIIGELLFWREDYKFSKQKKARRKFEKENNLPKKFMIHPVWKLFGFFLIFAFISKLVIGHLYFSDFGTKKTAEKMTEIELILEKEKSSLGIYPEKLNTIIRNNPLRKNITSDYWNNEFFYEQNENGNSYVLISKGKDGILKTEDDINGIKNLP
;
A
#
# COMPACT_ATOMS: atom_id res chain seq x y z
N MET A 1 -19.07 2.31 -38.67
CA MET A 1 -18.80 3.72 -39.09
C MET A 1 -17.56 4.27 -38.39
N LEU A 2 -17.47 4.23 -37.06
CA LEU A 2 -16.27 4.68 -36.33
C LEU A 2 -15.02 3.84 -36.63
N ASP A 3 -15.15 2.53 -36.80
CA ASP A 3 -14.01 1.64 -37.10
C ASP A 3 -13.35 1.97 -38.45
N ILE A 4 -14.15 2.20 -39.49
CA ILE A 4 -13.67 2.56 -40.83
C ILE A 4 -12.94 3.91 -40.80
N ILE A 5 -13.45 4.87 -40.03
CA ILE A 5 -12.81 6.18 -39.85
C ILE A 5 -11.48 6.02 -39.09
N GLY A 6 -11.44 5.17 -38.07
CA GLY A 6 -10.24 4.85 -37.32
C GLY A 6 -9.15 4.23 -38.19
N GLU A 7 -9.48 3.19 -38.95
CA GLU A 7 -8.56 2.53 -39.88
C GLU A 7 -7.99 3.49 -40.93
N LEU A 8 -8.84 4.37 -41.49
CA LEU A 8 -8.40 5.39 -42.44
C LEU A 8 -7.40 6.38 -41.81
N LEU A 9 -7.63 6.80 -40.58
CA LEU A 9 -6.73 7.69 -39.85
C LEU A 9 -5.39 7.02 -39.55
N PHE A 10 -5.39 5.76 -39.11
CA PHE A 10 -4.17 4.98 -38.91
C PHE A 10 -3.35 4.87 -40.19
N TRP A 11 -3.99 4.53 -41.30
CA TRP A 11 -3.30 4.40 -42.58
C TRP A 11 -2.69 5.72 -43.07
N ARG A 12 -3.39 6.84 -42.83
CA ARG A 12 -2.89 8.18 -43.13
C ARG A 12 -1.64 8.53 -42.30
N GLU A 13 -1.63 8.20 -41.01
CA GLU A 13 -0.48 8.46 -40.13
C GLU A 13 0.73 7.59 -40.48
N ASP A 14 0.51 6.30 -40.77
CA ASP A 14 1.54 5.38 -41.23
C ASP A 14 2.18 5.84 -42.52
N TYR A 15 1.35 6.21 -43.50
CA TYR A 15 1.83 6.73 -44.77
C TYR A 15 2.67 8.00 -44.59
N LYS A 16 2.18 8.94 -43.78
CA LYS A 16 2.90 10.19 -43.45
C LYS A 16 4.24 9.90 -42.78
N PHE A 17 4.28 8.99 -41.81
CA PHE A 17 5.51 8.59 -41.12
C PHE A 17 6.51 7.93 -42.06
N SER A 18 6.06 7.00 -42.92
CA SER A 18 6.88 6.35 -43.92
C SER A 18 7.51 7.34 -44.90
N LYS A 19 6.72 8.32 -45.38
CA LYS A 19 7.20 9.39 -46.27
C LYS A 19 8.27 10.25 -45.59
N GLN A 20 8.05 10.67 -44.34
CA GLN A 20 9.01 11.46 -43.57
C GLN A 20 10.30 10.69 -43.30
N LYS A 21 10.20 9.41 -42.92
CA LYS A 21 11.35 8.54 -42.68
C LYS A 21 12.20 8.41 -43.95
N LYS A 22 11.57 8.17 -45.11
CA LYS A 22 12.27 8.09 -46.40
C LYS A 22 12.99 9.39 -46.76
N ALA A 23 12.32 10.54 -46.61
CA ALA A 23 12.93 11.85 -46.86
C ALA A 23 14.14 12.10 -45.94
N ARG A 24 14.02 11.76 -44.66
CA ARG A 24 15.11 11.90 -43.69
C ARG A 24 16.30 11.00 -44.00
N ARG A 25 16.07 9.74 -44.42
CA ARG A 25 17.17 8.82 -44.78
C ARG A 25 17.93 9.26 -46.02
N LYS A 26 17.25 9.87 -47.01
CA LYS A 26 17.92 10.48 -48.18
C LYS A 26 18.83 11.63 -47.74
N PHE A 27 18.29 12.56 -46.95
CA PHE A 27 19.04 13.68 -46.40
C PHE A 27 20.26 13.23 -45.55
N GLU A 28 20.09 12.23 -44.69
CA GLU A 28 21.19 11.69 -43.88
C GLU A 28 22.29 11.05 -44.75
N LYS A 29 21.93 10.39 -45.85
CA LYS A 29 22.89 9.80 -46.79
C LYS A 29 23.63 10.86 -47.61
N GLU A 30 22.93 11.91 -48.04
CA GLU A 30 23.52 13.02 -48.80
C GLU A 30 24.50 13.85 -47.96
N ASN A 31 24.22 14.01 -46.66
CA ASN A 31 25.03 14.83 -45.76
C ASN A 31 26.00 14.01 -44.87
N ASN A 32 26.16 12.71 -45.12
CA ASN A 32 26.98 11.79 -44.31
C ASN A 32 26.69 11.86 -42.79
N LEU A 33 25.40 11.99 -42.41
CA LEU A 33 24.97 12.11 -41.02
C LEU A 33 24.62 10.74 -40.40
N PRO A 34 24.79 10.58 -39.08
CA PRO A 34 24.35 9.38 -38.39
C PRO A 34 22.81 9.25 -38.42
N LYS A 35 22.34 8.00 -38.46
CA LYS A 35 20.91 7.69 -38.53
C LYS A 35 20.19 8.13 -37.25
N LYS A 36 19.28 9.09 -37.34
CA LYS A 36 18.42 9.47 -36.21
C LYS A 36 17.40 8.38 -35.89
N PHE A 37 17.13 8.18 -34.60
CA PHE A 37 16.04 7.32 -34.12
C PHE A 37 14.69 8.04 -34.31
N MET A 38 13.74 7.36 -34.97
CA MET A 38 12.39 7.88 -35.22
C MET A 38 11.38 6.88 -34.69
N ILE A 39 10.67 7.26 -33.62
CA ILE A 39 9.64 6.42 -32.98
C ILE A 39 8.34 6.52 -33.77
N HIS A 40 7.73 5.37 -34.04
CA HIS A 40 6.45 5.28 -34.72
C HIS A 40 5.32 5.93 -33.90
N PRO A 41 4.29 6.55 -34.52
CA PRO A 41 3.15 7.12 -33.80
C PRO A 41 2.48 6.14 -32.82
N VAL A 42 2.28 4.89 -33.23
CA VAL A 42 1.70 3.82 -32.38
C VAL A 42 2.52 3.58 -31.10
N TRP A 43 3.85 3.53 -31.21
CA TRP A 43 4.73 3.33 -30.05
C TRP A 43 4.71 4.53 -29.09
N LYS A 44 4.46 5.75 -29.60
CA LYS A 44 4.26 6.93 -28.74
C LYS A 44 2.97 6.82 -27.94
N LEU A 45 1.87 6.46 -28.60
CA LEU A 45 0.57 6.25 -27.93
C LEU A 45 0.66 5.14 -26.88
N PHE A 46 1.31 4.04 -27.21
CA PHE A 46 1.55 2.95 -26.27
C PHE A 46 2.37 3.41 -25.05
N GLY A 47 3.43 4.21 -25.28
CA GLY A 47 4.21 4.81 -24.20
C GLY A 47 3.35 5.70 -23.27
N PHE A 48 2.50 6.55 -23.83
CA PHE A 48 1.57 7.37 -23.04
C PHE A 48 0.60 6.50 -22.24
N PHE A 49 0.05 5.44 -22.83
CA PHE A 49 -0.83 4.51 -22.15
C PHE A 49 -0.14 3.81 -20.97
N LEU A 50 1.11 3.37 -21.13
CA LEU A 50 1.87 2.76 -20.04
C LEU A 50 2.14 3.75 -18.90
N ILE A 51 2.50 4.99 -19.22
CA ILE A 51 2.70 6.04 -18.21
C ILE A 51 1.39 6.30 -17.47
N PHE A 52 0.27 6.40 -18.19
CA PHE A 52 -1.05 6.59 -17.60
C PHE A 52 -1.48 5.41 -16.72
N ALA A 53 -1.24 4.17 -17.17
CA ALA A 53 -1.50 2.96 -16.38
C ALA A 53 -0.65 2.92 -15.10
N PHE A 54 0.60 3.38 -15.16
CA PHE A 54 1.47 3.46 -13.99
C PHE A 54 0.98 4.52 -12.99
N ILE A 55 0.65 5.73 -13.47
CA ILE A 55 0.14 6.81 -12.63
C ILE A 55 -1.19 6.41 -11.99
N SER A 56 -2.13 5.85 -12.77
CA SER A 56 -3.42 5.39 -12.23
C SER A 56 -3.23 4.33 -11.15
N LYS A 57 -2.29 3.39 -11.31
CA LYS A 57 -1.96 2.42 -10.25
C LYS A 57 -1.44 3.10 -8.98
N LEU A 58 -0.60 4.13 -9.09
CA LEU A 58 -0.10 4.87 -7.93
C LEU A 58 -1.23 5.62 -7.21
N VAL A 59 -2.13 6.27 -7.96
CA VAL A 59 -3.27 7.01 -7.40
C VAL A 59 -4.25 6.06 -6.71
N ILE A 60 -4.64 4.97 -7.38
CA ILE A 60 -5.53 3.94 -6.81
C ILE A 60 -4.86 3.33 -5.57
N GLY A 61 -3.58 2.97 -5.67
CA GLY A 61 -2.81 2.46 -4.54
C GLY A 61 -2.89 3.41 -3.34
N HIS A 62 -2.59 4.69 -3.52
CA HIS A 62 -2.65 5.68 -2.45
C HIS A 62 -4.05 5.82 -1.82
N LEU A 63 -5.11 5.80 -2.62
CA LEU A 63 -6.49 5.96 -2.13
C LEU A 63 -6.98 4.75 -1.32
N TYR A 64 -6.62 3.53 -1.74
CA TYR A 64 -7.10 2.31 -1.08
C TYR A 64 -6.17 1.75 0.01
N PHE A 65 -4.89 2.15 0.05
CA PHE A 65 -3.94 1.69 1.09
C PHE A 65 -3.98 2.50 2.40
N SER A 66 -4.62 3.67 2.44
CA SER A 66 -4.57 4.57 3.60
C SER A 66 -5.12 3.92 4.87
N ASP A 67 -6.20 3.15 4.77
CA ASP A 67 -6.94 2.56 5.91
C ASP A 67 -6.64 1.05 6.11
N PHE A 68 -5.65 0.51 5.40
CA PHE A 68 -5.31 -0.91 5.56
C PHE A 68 -4.58 -1.18 6.88
N GLY A 69 -3.73 -0.25 7.32
CA GLY A 69 -2.94 -0.39 8.54
C GLY A 69 -3.80 -0.35 9.80
N THR A 70 -4.70 0.62 9.89
CA THR A 70 -5.70 0.78 10.97
C THR A 70 -6.55 -0.48 11.11
N LYS A 71 -7.11 -1.00 9.99
CA LYS A 71 -7.90 -2.24 9.99
C LYS A 71 -7.11 -3.45 10.49
N LYS A 72 -5.86 -3.61 10.03
CA LYS A 72 -4.99 -4.71 10.47
C LYS A 72 -4.60 -4.60 11.94
N THR A 73 -4.35 -3.38 12.42
CA THR A 73 -4.11 -3.12 13.84
C THR A 73 -5.34 -3.43 14.67
N ALA A 74 -6.55 -3.03 14.25
CA ALA A 74 -7.80 -3.37 14.93
C ALA A 74 -8.03 -4.89 15.02
N GLU A 75 -7.82 -5.62 13.92
CA GLU A 75 -7.89 -7.10 13.90
C GLU A 75 -6.92 -7.72 14.92
N LYS A 76 -5.66 -7.24 14.98
CA LYS A 76 -4.67 -7.68 15.97
C LYS A 76 -5.08 -7.36 17.40
N MET A 77 -5.62 -6.15 17.64
CA MET A 77 -6.07 -5.76 18.97
C MET A 77 -7.19 -6.67 19.46
N THR A 78 -8.17 -6.99 18.62
CA THR A 78 -9.23 -7.96 18.96
C THR A 78 -8.65 -9.33 19.30
N GLU A 79 -7.61 -9.80 18.60
CA GLU A 79 -6.94 -11.05 18.93
C GLU A 79 -6.25 -11.00 20.31
N ILE A 80 -5.55 -9.91 20.60
CA ILE A 80 -4.90 -9.67 21.90
C ILE A 80 -5.94 -9.65 23.02
N GLU A 81 -7.02 -8.89 22.86
CA GLU A 81 -8.11 -8.81 23.82
C GLU A 81 -8.68 -10.21 24.11
N LEU A 82 -8.92 -11.02 23.09
CA LEU A 82 -9.42 -12.38 23.23
C LEU A 82 -8.45 -13.28 24.01
N ILE A 83 -7.14 -13.11 23.80
CA ILE A 83 -6.11 -13.85 24.56
C ILE A 83 -6.06 -13.39 26.02
N LEU A 84 -6.11 -12.08 26.27
CA LEU A 84 -6.11 -11.51 27.62
C LEU A 84 -7.33 -11.96 28.43
N GLU A 85 -8.51 -12.02 27.80
CA GLU A 85 -9.73 -12.53 28.45
C GLU A 85 -9.62 -14.01 28.81
N LYS A 86 -9.03 -14.83 27.93
CA LYS A 86 -8.76 -16.25 28.23
C LYS A 86 -7.76 -16.41 29.37
N GLU A 87 -6.77 -15.52 29.43
CA GLU A 87 -5.75 -15.51 30.48
C GLU A 87 -6.35 -15.13 31.83
N LYS A 88 -7.14 -14.04 31.89
CA LYS A 88 -7.91 -13.66 33.08
C LYS A 88 -8.88 -14.75 33.53
N SER A 89 -9.57 -15.41 32.58
CA SER A 89 -10.47 -16.52 32.91
C SER A 89 -9.72 -17.72 33.53
N SER A 90 -8.43 -17.89 33.23
CA SER A 90 -7.62 -19.00 33.72
C SER A 90 -6.87 -18.69 35.01
N LEU A 91 -6.37 -17.46 35.15
CA LEU A 91 -5.49 -17.03 36.25
C LEU A 91 -6.20 -16.09 37.26
N GLY A 92 -7.40 -15.62 36.94
CA GLY A 92 -8.16 -14.64 37.73
C GLY A 92 -7.75 -13.18 37.49
N ILE A 93 -6.57 -12.94 36.92
CA ILE A 93 -6.00 -11.60 36.69
C ILE A 93 -5.45 -11.47 35.27
N TYR A 94 -5.39 -10.24 34.76
CA TYR A 94 -4.62 -9.93 33.58
C TYR A 94 -3.11 -10.08 33.83
N PRO A 95 -2.26 -10.26 32.81
CA PRO A 95 -0.81 -10.28 33.00
C PRO A 95 -0.25 -8.87 33.25
N GLU A 96 0.85 -8.76 33.99
CA GLU A 96 1.56 -7.48 34.21
C GLU A 96 2.19 -6.92 32.92
N LYS A 97 2.58 -7.81 32.00
CA LYS A 97 3.25 -7.45 30.75
C LYS A 97 2.58 -8.15 29.58
N LEU A 98 2.40 -7.43 28.48
CA LEU A 98 1.80 -7.98 27.27
C LEU A 98 2.58 -9.16 26.70
N ASN A 99 3.92 -9.13 26.74
CA ASN A 99 4.77 -10.23 26.25
C ASN A 99 4.50 -11.58 26.92
N THR A 100 3.89 -11.60 28.11
CA THR A 100 3.50 -12.84 28.80
C THR A 100 2.53 -13.67 27.97
N ILE A 101 1.69 -13.06 27.13
CA ILE A 101 0.69 -13.76 26.30
C ILE A 101 1.31 -14.64 25.20
N ILE A 102 2.60 -14.43 24.88
CA ILE A 102 3.32 -15.19 23.85
C ILE A 102 3.54 -16.64 24.31
N ARG A 103 3.89 -16.87 25.59
CA ARG A 103 4.10 -18.20 26.21
C ARG A 103 4.86 -19.21 25.33
N ASN A 104 5.94 -18.77 24.66
CA ASN A 104 6.72 -19.56 23.70
C ASN A 104 5.95 -20.11 22.47
N ASN A 105 4.79 -19.54 22.15
CA ASN A 105 4.04 -19.89 20.95
C ASN A 105 4.58 -19.12 19.72
N PRO A 106 5.14 -19.81 18.70
CA PRO A 106 5.70 -19.15 17.52
C PRO A 106 4.65 -18.36 16.72
N LEU A 107 3.37 -18.76 16.77
CA LEU A 107 2.27 -18.06 16.10
C LEU A 107 1.99 -16.68 16.71
N ARG A 108 2.40 -16.45 17.96
CA ARG A 108 2.16 -15.20 18.70
C ARG A 108 3.38 -14.29 18.78
N LYS A 109 4.49 -14.65 18.13
CA LYS A 109 5.77 -13.94 18.29
C LYS A 109 5.68 -12.44 17.98
N ASN A 110 4.85 -12.07 16.99
CA ASN A 110 4.72 -10.69 16.50
C ASN A 110 3.37 -10.05 16.90
N ILE A 111 2.70 -10.60 17.91
CA ILE A 111 1.38 -10.10 18.34
C ILE A 111 1.50 -8.79 19.12
N THR A 112 2.64 -8.53 19.76
CA THR A 112 2.89 -7.35 20.59
C THR A 112 3.23 -6.09 19.79
N SER A 113 3.29 -6.18 18.46
CA SER A 113 3.51 -5.05 17.58
C SER A 113 2.33 -4.85 16.63
N ASP A 114 2.03 -3.58 16.32
CA ASP A 114 0.96 -3.20 15.42
C ASP A 114 1.32 -3.43 13.93
N TYR A 115 0.57 -2.83 13.00
CA TYR A 115 0.86 -2.94 11.56
C TYR A 115 2.14 -2.18 11.15
N TRP A 116 2.47 -1.09 11.84
CA TRP A 116 3.64 -0.26 11.57
C TRP A 116 4.89 -0.69 12.33
N ASN A 117 4.82 -1.86 12.99
CA ASN A 117 5.91 -2.44 13.79
C ASN A 117 6.26 -1.62 15.04
N ASN A 118 5.29 -0.84 15.54
CA ASN A 118 5.38 -0.20 16.85
C ASN A 118 4.86 -1.17 17.92
N GLU A 119 5.51 -1.20 19.08
CA GLU A 119 5.04 -2.00 20.22
C GLU A 119 3.75 -1.39 20.81
N PHE A 120 2.75 -2.23 21.07
CA PHE A 120 1.53 -1.81 21.75
C PHE A 120 1.86 -1.30 23.15
N PHE A 121 1.28 -0.17 23.50
CA PHE A 121 1.29 0.28 24.88
C PHE A 121 0.27 -0.53 25.67
N TYR A 122 0.75 -1.21 26.70
CA TYR A 122 -0.06 -2.01 27.59
C TYR A 122 0.28 -1.69 29.04
N GLU A 123 -0.73 -1.36 29.82
CA GLU A 123 -0.60 -1.12 31.26
C GLU A 123 -1.74 -1.82 31.99
N GLN A 124 -1.40 -2.57 33.04
CA GLN A 124 -2.37 -3.24 33.89
C GLN A 124 -2.84 -2.27 34.98
N ASN A 125 -4.16 -2.17 35.17
CA ASN A 125 -4.78 -1.32 36.17
C ASN A 125 -5.43 -2.15 37.30
N GLU A 126 -5.70 -1.48 38.43
CA GLU A 126 -6.56 -1.99 39.52
C GLU A 126 -6.19 -3.40 40.00
N ASN A 127 -4.91 -3.64 40.27
CA ASN A 127 -4.40 -4.94 40.73
C ASN A 127 -4.74 -6.12 39.79
N GLY A 128 -4.90 -5.85 38.50
CA GLY A 128 -5.12 -6.85 37.47
C GLY A 128 -6.54 -7.14 37.07
N ASN A 129 -7.48 -6.30 37.52
CA ASN A 129 -8.87 -6.37 37.11
C ASN A 129 -9.15 -5.70 35.76
N SER A 130 -8.38 -4.70 35.38
CA SER A 130 -8.50 -3.91 34.15
C SER A 130 -7.14 -3.70 33.48
N TYR A 131 -7.14 -3.27 32.21
CA TYR A 131 -5.94 -2.92 31.47
C TYR A 131 -6.23 -1.83 30.45
N VAL A 132 -5.17 -1.14 30.04
CA VAL A 132 -5.17 -0.18 28.94
C VAL A 132 -4.35 -0.79 27.81
N LEU A 133 -4.90 -0.80 26.59
CA LEU A 133 -4.23 -1.27 25.38
C LEU A 133 -4.38 -0.23 24.26
N ILE A 134 -3.25 0.30 23.79
CA ILE A 134 -3.19 1.39 22.81
C ILE A 134 -2.13 1.06 21.74
N SER A 135 -2.46 1.23 20.45
CA SER A 135 -1.47 1.31 19.37
C SER A 135 -1.10 2.76 19.14
N LYS A 136 0.21 3.00 18.95
CA LYS A 136 0.79 4.32 18.63
C LYS A 136 0.57 4.77 17.18
N GLY A 137 -0.25 4.05 16.42
CA GLY A 137 -0.51 4.38 15.01
C GLY A 137 0.73 4.34 14.12
N LYS A 138 0.67 5.11 13.03
CA LYS A 138 1.72 5.30 12.02
C LYS A 138 2.82 6.23 12.51
N ASP A 139 2.52 7.19 13.37
CA ASP A 139 3.51 8.16 13.88
C ASP A 139 4.44 7.57 14.97
N GLY A 140 4.00 6.53 15.67
CA GLY A 140 4.78 5.84 16.70
C GLY A 140 4.89 6.62 18.02
N ILE A 141 4.06 7.65 18.23
CA ILE A 141 4.07 8.52 19.40
C ILE A 141 2.77 8.34 20.17
N LEU A 142 2.85 8.17 21.50
CA LEU A 142 1.65 8.08 22.34
C LEU A 142 1.01 9.46 22.57
N LYS A 143 -0.31 9.46 22.72
CA LYS A 143 -1.21 10.61 22.95
C LYS A 143 -1.34 11.53 21.74
N THR A 144 -1.43 10.94 20.55
CA THR A 144 -1.68 11.65 19.29
C THR A 144 -3.03 11.25 18.69
N GLU A 145 -3.48 11.97 17.66
CA GLU A 145 -4.75 11.66 16.97
C GLU A 145 -4.72 10.30 16.23
N ASP A 146 -3.53 9.75 16.01
CA ASP A 146 -3.30 8.50 15.28
C ASP A 146 -3.34 7.26 16.19
N ASP A 147 -3.48 7.47 17.51
CA ASP A 147 -3.60 6.40 18.48
C ASP A 147 -4.90 5.60 18.28
N ILE A 148 -4.78 4.27 18.29
CA ILE A 148 -5.92 3.36 18.20
C ILE A 148 -6.11 2.69 19.56
N ASN A 149 -7.26 2.96 20.18
CA ASN A 149 -7.64 2.39 21.48
C ASN A 149 -8.39 1.07 21.34
N GLY A 150 -8.16 0.15 22.27
CA GLY A 150 -8.91 -1.10 22.37
C GLY A 150 -10.39 -0.84 22.68
N ILE A 151 -11.25 -1.80 22.31
CA ILE A 151 -12.71 -1.63 22.37
C ILE A 151 -13.21 -1.71 23.82
N LYS A 152 -12.43 -2.31 24.74
CA LYS A 152 -12.76 -2.36 26.16
C LYS A 152 -12.29 -1.12 26.91
N ASN A 153 -12.95 0.00 26.66
CA ASN A 153 -13.19 0.97 27.72
C ASN A 153 -14.26 0.34 28.63
N LEU A 154 -13.86 -0.31 29.73
CA LEU A 154 -14.82 -0.54 30.81
C LEU A 154 -14.84 0.70 31.74
N PRO A 155 -16.04 1.06 32.22
CA PRO A 155 -16.32 2.27 32.99
C PRO A 155 -15.57 2.35 34.32
#